data_AF-A0A422ZS58-F1
#
_entry.id   AF-A0A422ZS58-F1
#
_cell.length_a   1.000
_cell.length_b   1.000
_cell.length_c   1.000
_cell.angle_alpha   90.00
_cell.angle_beta   90.00
_cell.angle_gamma   90.00
#
_symmetry.space_group_name_H-M   'P 1'
#
loop_
_entity.id
_entity.type
_entity.pdbx_description
1 polymer ?
#
loop_
_entity_poly.entity_id
_entity_poly.type
_entity_poly.pdbx_seq_one_letter_code
_entity_poly.pdbx_strand_id
1 'polypeptide(L)'
;MDKPGGVVAEKNWFNPDVSVSPSTASQTILAGAAARKGSKEAKGITMPKENDMRLEFSNTVKDAFAGDAQGASMAYDVAKDYYAGVMAQKGDLSGELDSDVWEQAINVATGGVHDYNGMGNVLLPWGMSSEQFDKEVNQAWETQVTGAGVKAPPGQYGLQSYGDSQYLVKLGTGYLLKQDGTPVVIDLTQQRQRFSGDIPQ
;
A
#
# COMPACT_ATOMS: atom_id res chain seq x y z
N MET A 1 -1.57 13.21 -21.38
CA MET A 1 -2.12 13.33 -20.02
C MET A 1 -2.18 11.93 -19.45
N ASP A 2 -1.11 11.49 -18.79
CA ASP A 2 -1.16 10.26 -18.01
C ASP A 2 -2.03 10.52 -16.78
N LYS A 3 -3.15 9.79 -16.69
CA LYS A 3 -3.95 9.76 -15.47
C LYS A 3 -3.13 9.00 -14.43
N PRO A 4 -3.04 9.48 -13.18
CA PRO A 4 -2.42 8.69 -12.12
C PRO A 4 -3.14 7.33 -12.04
N GLY A 5 -2.37 6.24 -12.16
CA GLY A 5 -2.91 4.88 -12.17
C GLY A 5 -3.70 4.60 -10.89
N GLY A 6 -4.86 3.95 -11.02
CA GLY A 6 -5.72 3.59 -9.88
C GLY A 6 -5.20 2.37 -9.13
N VAL A 7 -5.50 2.25 -7.82
CA VAL A 7 -5.22 1.03 -7.05
C VAL A 7 -6.20 -0.06 -7.43
N VAL A 8 -5.67 -1.27 -7.69
CA VAL A 8 -6.48 -2.49 -7.75
C VAL A 8 -7.00 -2.77 -6.35
N ALA A 9 -8.28 -2.51 -6.16
CA ALA A 9 -9.00 -2.75 -4.92
C ALA A 9 -9.33 -4.24 -4.73
N GLU A 10 -9.58 -4.97 -5.83
CA GLU A 10 -9.99 -6.38 -5.83
C GLU A 10 -9.53 -7.03 -7.14
N LYS A 11 -8.87 -8.20 -7.05
CA LYS A 11 -8.40 -8.97 -8.22
C LYS A 11 -9.43 -10.03 -8.57
N ASN A 12 -10.16 -9.83 -9.68
CA ASN A 12 -11.26 -10.70 -10.07
C ASN A 12 -10.83 -11.67 -11.19
N TRP A 13 -10.98 -12.99 -10.99
CA TRP A 13 -10.57 -14.00 -11.98
C TRP A 13 -11.49 -14.04 -13.23
N PHE A 14 -12.73 -13.53 -13.10
CA PHE A 14 -13.75 -13.59 -14.16
C PHE A 14 -14.37 -12.22 -14.51
N ASN A 15 -14.00 -11.15 -13.80
CA ASN A 15 -14.49 -9.78 -13.97
C ASN A 15 -13.31 -8.80 -14.02
N PRO A 16 -13.46 -7.60 -14.62
CA PRO A 16 -12.39 -6.59 -14.59
C PRO A 16 -12.07 -6.19 -13.15
N ASP A 17 -10.78 -6.04 -12.85
CA ASP A 17 -10.29 -5.58 -11.56
C ASP A 17 -10.95 -4.26 -11.14
N VAL A 18 -11.38 -4.16 -9.88
CA VAL A 18 -11.94 -2.91 -9.36
C VAL A 18 -10.78 -1.94 -9.18
N SER A 19 -10.67 -0.94 -10.06
CA SER A 19 -9.66 0.12 -9.92
C SER A 19 -10.28 1.36 -9.30
N VAL A 20 -9.72 1.83 -8.18
CA VAL A 20 -10.15 3.07 -7.52
C VAL A 20 -9.16 4.17 -7.90
N SER A 21 -9.65 5.35 -8.31
CA SER A 21 -8.80 6.53 -8.56
C SER A 21 -8.44 7.28 -7.27
N PRO A 22 -7.32 8.02 -7.20
CA PRO A 22 -6.92 8.73 -5.97
C PRO A 22 -7.98 9.74 -5.52
N SER A 23 -8.64 10.41 -6.48
CA SER A 23 -9.70 11.38 -6.21
C SER A 23 -10.94 10.72 -5.64
N THR A 24 -11.35 9.58 -6.23
CA THR A 24 -12.48 8.80 -5.72
C THR A 24 -12.17 8.28 -4.32
N ALA A 25 -10.97 7.71 -4.11
CA ALA A 25 -10.53 7.24 -2.81
C ALA A 25 -10.60 8.34 -1.75
N SER A 26 -10.03 9.50 -2.06
CA SER A 26 -10.03 10.66 -1.16
C SER A 26 -11.45 11.12 -0.82
N GLN A 27 -12.33 11.22 -1.81
CA GLN A 27 -13.73 11.61 -1.58
C GLN A 27 -14.46 10.58 -0.71
N THR A 28 -14.26 9.29 -0.96
CA THR A 28 -14.86 8.21 -0.17
C THR A 28 -14.33 8.20 1.27
N ILE A 29 -13.02 8.39 1.48
CA ILE A 29 -12.42 8.51 2.82
C ILE A 29 -13.03 9.68 3.58
N LEU A 30 -13.10 10.87 2.96
CA LEU A 30 -13.66 12.06 3.61
C LEU A 30 -15.14 11.88 3.96
N ALA A 31 -15.92 11.31 3.04
CA ALA A 31 -17.33 11.02 3.27
C ALA A 31 -17.51 9.99 4.39
N GLY A 32 -16.69 8.95 4.42
CA GLY A 32 -16.76 7.90 5.43
C GLY A 32 -16.29 8.35 6.81
N ALA A 33 -15.25 9.17 6.90
CA ALA A 33 -14.84 9.81 8.15
C ALA A 33 -16.00 10.65 8.75
N ALA A 34 -16.71 11.41 7.90
CA ALA A 34 -17.92 12.13 8.31
C ALA A 34 -19.06 11.18 8.73
N ALA A 35 -19.28 10.11 7.97
CA ALA A 35 -20.31 9.11 8.25
C ALA A 35 -20.06 8.38 9.59
N ARG A 36 -18.80 8.05 9.91
CA ARG A 36 -18.41 7.44 11.20
C ARG A 36 -18.60 8.41 12.37
N LYS A 37 -18.25 9.68 12.17
CA LYS A 37 -18.40 10.70 13.21
C LYS A 37 -19.87 11.00 13.51
N GLY A 38 -20.73 10.98 12.50
CA GLY A 38 -22.12 11.42 12.61
C GLY A 38 -22.27 12.92 12.82
N SER A 39 -23.49 13.36 13.13
CA SER A 39 -23.80 14.76 13.45
C SER A 39 -24.35 14.90 14.88
N LYS A 40 -24.79 16.10 15.27
CA LYS A 40 -25.47 16.30 16.56
C LYS A 40 -26.86 15.66 16.57
N GLU A 41 -27.46 15.51 15.39
CA GLU A 41 -28.83 15.07 15.17
C GLU A 41 -28.92 13.59 14.77
N ALA A 42 -27.83 13.00 14.25
CA ALA A 42 -27.77 11.60 13.84
C ALA A 42 -26.47 10.93 14.32
N LYS A 43 -26.60 9.73 14.89
CA LYS A 43 -25.44 8.90 15.23
C LYS A 43 -24.69 8.51 13.96
N GLY A 44 -23.37 8.36 14.07
CA GLY A 44 -22.57 7.82 12.99
C GLY A 44 -22.96 6.38 12.65
N ILE A 45 -22.50 5.91 11.48
CA ILE A 45 -22.82 4.56 11.03
C ILE A 45 -22.29 3.50 12.00
N THR A 46 -23.01 2.39 12.12
CA THR A 46 -22.56 1.23 12.89
C THR A 46 -21.42 0.56 12.13
N MET A 47 -20.22 0.57 12.71
CA MET A 47 -19.07 -0.16 12.16
C MET A 47 -19.13 -1.63 12.56
N PRO A 48 -18.49 -2.53 11.78
CA PRO A 48 -18.26 -3.90 12.20
C PRO A 48 -17.49 -4.01 13.51
N LYS A 49 -17.49 -5.21 14.09
CA LYS A 49 -16.77 -5.46 15.34
C LYS A 49 -15.28 -5.18 15.17
N GLU A 50 -14.75 -4.36 16.07
CA GLU A 50 -13.36 -3.91 16.05
C GLU A 50 -12.36 -5.08 16.00
N ASN A 51 -12.65 -6.18 16.71
CA ASN A 51 -11.76 -7.35 16.72
C ASN A 51 -11.71 -8.05 15.36
N ASP A 52 -12.83 -8.14 14.65
CA ASP A 52 -12.92 -8.83 13.36
C ASP A 52 -12.18 -7.99 12.30
N MET A 53 -12.45 -6.68 12.26
CA MET A 53 -11.76 -5.74 11.37
C MET A 53 -10.25 -5.73 11.59
N ARG A 54 -9.81 -5.71 12.85
CA ARG A 54 -8.39 -5.70 13.20
C ARG A 54 -7.70 -7.02 12.87
N LEU A 55 -8.39 -8.15 13.06
CA LEU A 55 -7.88 -9.46 12.70
C LEU A 55 -7.67 -9.56 11.18
N GLU A 56 -8.68 -9.20 10.38
CA GLU A 56 -8.57 -9.21 8.92
C GLU A 56 -7.50 -8.24 8.43
N PHE A 57 -7.44 -7.01 8.98
CA PHE A 57 -6.37 -6.07 8.67
C PHE A 57 -4.99 -6.68 8.89
N SER A 58 -4.78 -7.30 10.05
CA SER A 58 -3.48 -7.91 10.40
C SER A 58 -3.13 -9.08 9.48
N ASN A 59 -4.13 -9.88 9.09
CA ASN A 59 -3.95 -11.00 8.16
C ASN A 59 -3.60 -10.54 6.75
N THR A 60 -4.17 -9.42 6.30
CA THR A 60 -3.89 -8.84 4.98
C THR A 60 -2.52 -8.16 4.95
N VAL A 61 -2.18 -7.35 5.95
CA VAL A 61 -0.93 -6.56 5.93
C VAL A 61 0.30 -7.32 6.43
N LYS A 62 0.10 -8.39 7.22
CA LYS A 62 1.17 -9.25 7.75
C LYS A 62 2.31 -8.43 8.36
N ASP A 63 3.54 -8.62 7.89
CA ASP A 63 4.75 -7.93 8.33
C ASP A 63 5.11 -6.71 7.45
N ALA A 64 4.21 -6.23 6.58
CA ALA A 64 4.47 -5.09 5.68
C ALA A 64 4.78 -3.77 6.42
N PHE A 65 4.32 -3.65 7.67
CA PHE A 65 4.60 -2.55 8.59
C PHE A 65 5.67 -2.89 9.63
N ALA A 66 6.55 -3.88 9.39
CA ALA A 66 7.57 -4.27 10.35
C ALA A 66 8.41 -3.05 10.80
N GLY A 67 8.33 -2.73 12.10
CA GLY A 67 9.01 -1.56 12.70
C GLY A 67 8.25 -0.24 12.59
N ASP A 68 7.06 -0.20 11.99
CA ASP A 68 6.23 1.00 11.80
C ASP A 68 4.79 0.81 12.35
N ALA A 69 4.69 0.70 13.67
CA ALA A 69 3.39 0.56 14.34
C ALA A 69 2.48 1.80 14.14
N GLN A 70 3.08 2.98 13.98
CA GLN A 70 2.34 4.23 13.77
C GLN A 70 1.71 4.25 12.37
N GLY A 71 2.46 3.89 11.33
CA GLY A 71 1.93 3.75 9.97
C GLY A 71 0.83 2.71 9.88
N ALA A 72 0.99 1.55 10.54
CA ALA A 72 -0.06 0.54 10.61
C ALA A 72 -1.36 1.09 11.22
N SER A 73 -1.26 1.85 12.32
CA SER A 73 -2.43 2.48 12.95
C SER A 73 -3.10 3.51 12.04
N MET A 74 -2.32 4.33 11.33
CA MET A 74 -2.86 5.32 10.39
C MET A 74 -3.57 4.64 9.22
N ALA A 75 -2.94 3.63 8.60
CA ALA A 75 -3.53 2.87 7.51
C ALA A 75 -4.84 2.18 7.94
N TYR A 76 -4.89 1.64 9.16
CA TYR A 76 -6.11 1.06 9.72
C TYR A 76 -7.24 2.09 9.88
N ASP A 77 -6.94 3.29 10.37
CA ASP A 77 -7.94 4.35 10.50
C ASP A 77 -8.45 4.84 9.14
N VAL A 78 -7.55 4.99 8.16
CA VAL A 78 -7.90 5.34 6.78
C VAL A 78 -8.76 4.24 6.13
N ALA A 79 -8.41 2.97 6.33
CA ALA A 79 -9.22 1.85 5.83
C ALA A 79 -10.63 1.89 6.43
N LYS A 80 -10.77 2.10 7.74
CA LYS A 80 -12.10 2.25 8.36
C LYS A 80 -12.90 3.41 7.79
N ASP A 81 -12.26 4.54 7.50
CA ASP A 81 -12.91 5.69 6.87
C ASP A 81 -13.35 5.36 5.44
N TYR A 82 -12.50 4.75 4.62
CA TYR A 82 -12.88 4.32 3.27
C TYR A 82 -14.04 3.31 3.30
N TYR A 83 -13.94 2.28 4.15
CA TYR A 83 -14.98 1.26 4.33
C TYR A 83 -16.32 1.91 4.67
N ALA A 84 -16.33 2.80 5.66
CA ALA A 84 -17.52 3.53 6.06
C ALA A 84 -18.13 4.35 4.91
N GLY A 85 -17.28 4.97 4.09
CA GLY A 85 -17.71 5.72 2.92
C GLY A 85 -18.42 4.83 1.90
N VAL A 86 -17.85 3.65 1.61
CA VAL A 86 -18.46 2.67 0.70
C VAL A 86 -19.78 2.13 1.28
N MET A 87 -19.80 1.72 2.55
CA MET A 87 -21.01 1.17 3.18
C MET A 87 -22.14 2.20 3.24
N ALA A 88 -21.82 3.46 3.55
CA ALA A 88 -22.80 4.55 3.50
C ALA A 88 -23.36 4.77 2.08
N GLN A 89 -22.53 4.65 1.04
CA GLN A 89 -22.98 4.74 -0.36
C GLN A 89 -23.86 3.54 -0.77
N LYS A 90 -23.54 2.33 -0.28
CA LYS A 90 -24.37 1.13 -0.46
C LYS A 90 -25.69 1.19 0.31
N GLY A 91 -25.78 2.04 1.34
CA GLY A 91 -26.91 2.10 2.26
C GLY A 91 -26.94 0.94 3.27
N ASP A 92 -25.84 0.21 3.42
CA ASP A 92 -25.72 -0.88 4.38
C ASP A 92 -25.20 -0.34 5.72
N LEU A 93 -26.06 -0.39 6.73
CA LEU A 93 -25.83 0.10 8.09
C LEU A 93 -25.97 -1.03 9.12
N SER A 94 -25.90 -2.29 8.67
CA SER A 94 -26.07 -3.49 9.51
C SER A 94 -25.00 -3.60 10.60
N GLY A 95 -23.79 -3.11 10.33
CA GLY A 95 -22.62 -3.37 11.15
C GLY A 95 -22.05 -4.78 10.94
N GLU A 96 -22.48 -5.49 9.91
CA GLU A 96 -21.83 -6.73 9.48
C GLU A 96 -20.58 -6.39 8.64
N LEU A 97 -19.55 -7.22 8.76
CA LEU A 97 -18.31 -7.04 8.01
C LEU A 97 -18.48 -7.57 6.59
N ASP A 98 -18.44 -6.66 5.61
CA ASP A 98 -18.31 -6.99 4.20
C ASP A 98 -16.80 -7.16 3.91
N SER A 99 -16.32 -8.41 3.90
CA SER A 99 -14.89 -8.72 3.75
C SER A 99 -14.30 -8.20 2.44
N ASP A 100 -15.07 -8.17 1.35
CA ASP A 100 -14.59 -7.68 0.05
C ASP A 100 -14.36 -6.16 0.10
N VAL A 101 -15.30 -5.41 0.68
CA VAL A 101 -15.13 -3.96 0.90
C VAL A 101 -14.01 -3.67 1.89
N TRP A 102 -13.83 -4.53 2.90
CA TRP A 102 -12.77 -4.37 3.88
C TRP A 102 -11.38 -4.61 3.27
N GLU A 103 -11.20 -5.66 2.47
CA GLU A 103 -9.98 -5.90 1.72
C GLU A 103 -9.68 -4.74 0.75
N GLN A 104 -10.69 -4.28 0.01
CA GLN A 104 -10.57 -3.09 -0.82
C GLN A 104 -10.12 -1.86 -0.02
N ALA A 105 -10.70 -1.64 1.16
CA ALA A 105 -10.35 -0.50 2.01
C ALA A 105 -8.89 -0.58 2.51
N ILE A 106 -8.43 -1.79 2.85
CA ILE A 106 -7.02 -2.04 3.22
C ILE A 106 -6.11 -1.73 2.03
N ASN A 107 -6.44 -2.21 0.84
CA ASN A 107 -5.65 -1.95 -0.37
C ASN A 107 -5.59 -0.46 -0.71
N VAL A 108 -6.70 0.26 -0.57
CA VAL A 108 -6.73 1.72 -0.77
C VAL A 108 -5.84 2.45 0.24
N ALA A 109 -5.85 2.02 1.50
CA ALA A 109 -5.06 2.65 2.57
C ALA A 109 -3.57 2.32 2.50
N THR A 110 -3.20 1.16 1.96
CA THR A 110 -1.82 0.65 1.96
C THR A 110 -1.13 0.71 0.59
N GLY A 111 -1.89 0.93 -0.49
CA GLY A 111 -1.42 0.73 -1.86
C GLY A 111 -1.42 -0.74 -2.31
N GLY A 112 -1.77 -1.67 -1.42
CA GLY A 112 -1.67 -3.12 -1.60
C GLY A 112 -0.42 -3.68 -0.91
N VAL A 113 -0.42 -5.00 -0.71
CA VAL A 113 0.67 -5.72 -0.03
C VAL A 113 1.18 -6.83 -0.92
N HIS A 114 2.50 -6.96 -0.99
CA HIS A 114 3.17 -7.94 -1.84
C HIS A 114 4.28 -8.66 -1.08
N ASP A 115 4.33 -9.99 -1.19
CA ASP A 115 5.44 -10.82 -0.68
C ASP A 115 6.57 -10.84 -1.71
N TYR A 116 7.61 -10.04 -1.45
CA TYR A 116 8.73 -9.89 -2.38
C TYR A 116 9.75 -11.02 -2.16
N ASN A 117 9.93 -11.86 -3.18
CA ASN A 117 10.84 -13.02 -3.18
C ASN A 117 10.58 -14.05 -2.05
N GLY A 118 9.41 -14.05 -1.40
CA GLY A 118 9.15 -14.92 -0.24
C GLY A 118 9.93 -14.52 1.03
N MET A 119 10.48 -13.31 1.06
CA MET A 119 11.38 -12.82 2.11
C MET A 119 10.77 -11.70 2.98
N GLY A 120 9.45 -11.53 2.89
CA GLY A 120 8.67 -10.59 3.68
C GLY A 120 7.69 -9.80 2.83
N ASN A 121 6.66 -9.28 3.49
CA ASN A 121 5.65 -8.48 2.82
C ASN A 121 6.08 -7.01 2.79
N VAL A 122 5.74 -6.31 1.72
CA VAL A 122 5.97 -4.86 1.56
C VAL A 122 4.72 -4.16 1.05
N LEU A 123 4.62 -2.87 1.38
CA LEU A 123 3.58 -2.00 0.86
C LEU A 123 3.91 -1.64 -0.59
N LEU A 124 2.95 -1.81 -1.49
CA LEU A 124 3.10 -1.42 -2.88
C LEU A 124 2.92 0.10 -3.03
N PRO A 125 3.59 0.74 -3.99
CA PRO A 125 3.24 2.10 -4.38
C PRO A 125 1.80 2.14 -4.85
N TRP A 126 1.07 3.18 -4.45
CA TRP A 126 -0.34 3.32 -4.79
C TRP A 126 -0.55 3.30 -6.31
N GLY A 127 -1.32 2.33 -6.80
CA GLY A 127 -1.65 2.14 -8.21
C GLY A 127 -0.68 1.24 -8.97
N MET A 128 0.31 0.66 -8.29
CA MET A 128 1.29 -0.26 -8.87
C MET A 128 0.87 -1.72 -8.62
N SER A 129 0.84 -2.54 -9.68
CA SER A 129 0.65 -3.98 -9.51
C SER A 129 1.94 -4.64 -9.01
N SER A 130 1.84 -5.83 -8.41
CA SER A 130 3.00 -6.61 -7.97
C SER A 130 3.99 -6.88 -9.10
N GLU A 131 3.50 -7.17 -10.32
CA GLU A 131 4.36 -7.46 -11.47
C GLU A 131 5.12 -6.19 -11.93
N GLN A 132 4.46 -5.03 -11.90
CA GLN A 132 5.13 -3.76 -12.17
C GLN A 132 6.13 -3.43 -11.07
N PHE A 133 5.77 -3.68 -9.82
CA PHE A 133 6.64 -3.48 -8.66
C PHE A 133 7.94 -4.28 -8.80
N ASP A 134 7.85 -5.57 -9.13
CA ASP A 134 9.03 -6.43 -9.34
C ASP A 134 9.95 -5.90 -10.44
N LYS A 135 9.36 -5.34 -11.50
CA LYS A 135 10.13 -4.74 -12.60
C LYS A 135 10.86 -3.46 -12.16
N GLU A 136 10.16 -2.54 -11.48
CA GLU A 136 10.72 -1.27 -11.00
C GLU A 136 11.80 -1.51 -9.94
N VAL A 137 11.47 -2.29 -8.90
CA VAL A 137 12.28 -3.40 -8.39
C VAL A 137 13.70 -3.56 -8.95
N ASN A 138 13.76 -4.48 -9.92
CA ASN A 138 14.97 -4.91 -10.58
C ASN A 138 15.71 -3.78 -11.28
N GLN A 139 14.99 -2.83 -11.89
CA GLN A 139 15.62 -1.68 -12.53
C GLN A 139 16.29 -0.76 -11.49
N ALA A 140 15.66 -0.58 -10.33
CA ALA A 140 16.19 0.24 -9.25
C ALA A 140 17.40 -0.42 -8.61
N TRP A 141 17.38 -1.75 -8.49
CA TRP A 141 18.55 -2.52 -8.08
C TRP A 141 19.76 -2.26 -8.96
N GLU A 142 19.60 -2.33 -10.29
CA GLU A 142 20.68 -2.09 -11.25
C GLU A 142 21.26 -0.67 -11.15
N THR A 143 20.41 0.32 -10.94
CA THR A 143 20.80 1.73 -10.99
C THR A 143 21.26 2.29 -9.65
N GLN A 144 20.58 1.94 -8.56
CA GLN A 144 20.80 2.51 -7.22
C GLN A 144 21.70 1.65 -6.35
N VAL A 145 21.86 0.35 -6.66
CA VAL A 145 22.67 -0.58 -5.87
C VAL A 145 23.94 -0.95 -6.63
N THR A 146 23.83 -1.71 -7.72
CA THR A 146 25.03 -2.21 -8.44
C THR A 146 25.72 -1.10 -9.21
N GLY A 147 24.97 -0.25 -9.92
CA GLY A 147 25.49 0.92 -10.63
C GLY A 147 26.13 1.96 -9.72
N ALA A 148 25.71 2.03 -8.45
CA ALA A 148 26.31 2.89 -7.43
C ALA A 148 27.56 2.26 -6.76
N GLY A 149 27.98 1.06 -7.20
CA GLY A 149 29.16 0.37 -6.67
C GLY A 149 28.96 -0.30 -5.31
N VAL A 150 27.71 -0.48 -4.87
CA VAL A 150 27.41 -1.24 -3.65
C VAL A 150 27.62 -2.73 -3.92
N LYS A 151 28.47 -3.37 -3.11
CA LYS A 151 28.73 -4.81 -3.22
C LYS A 151 27.62 -5.59 -2.53
N ALA A 152 26.74 -6.20 -3.32
CA ALA A 152 25.74 -7.14 -2.83
C ALA A 152 26.26 -8.59 -2.95
N PRO A 153 26.05 -9.44 -1.93
CA PRO A 153 26.35 -10.87 -2.04
C PRO A 153 25.45 -11.55 -3.08
N PRO A 154 25.90 -12.63 -3.72
CA PRO A 154 25.05 -13.42 -4.62
C PRO A 154 23.94 -14.12 -3.80
N GLY A 155 22.70 -14.03 -4.27
CA GLY A 155 21.54 -14.64 -3.62
C GLY A 155 20.27 -13.81 -3.80
N GLN A 156 19.15 -14.33 -3.31
CA GLN A 156 17.90 -13.56 -3.20
C GLN A 156 18.00 -12.57 -2.04
N TYR A 157 17.35 -11.42 -2.20
CA TYR A 157 17.19 -10.40 -1.17
C TYR A 157 15.70 -10.12 -0.96
N GLY A 158 15.38 -9.71 0.27
CA GLY A 158 14.04 -9.26 0.62
C GLY A 158 13.98 -7.74 0.67
N LEU A 159 12.78 -7.22 0.89
CA LEU A 159 12.54 -5.80 1.09
C LEU A 159 11.79 -5.57 2.40
N GLN A 160 11.92 -4.37 2.95
CA GLN A 160 11.08 -3.86 4.03
C GLN A 160 10.60 -2.46 3.67
N SER A 161 9.32 -2.20 3.84
CA SER A 161 8.76 -0.86 3.71
C SER A 161 9.47 0.11 4.66
N TYR A 162 9.90 1.25 4.13
CA TYR A 162 10.61 2.28 4.91
C TYR A 162 9.93 3.65 4.82
N GLY A 163 9.39 3.97 3.65
CA GLY A 163 8.66 5.20 3.38
C GLY A 163 7.82 5.04 2.12
N ASP A 164 7.19 6.13 1.66
CA ASP A 164 6.40 6.09 0.42
C ASP A 164 7.27 5.66 -0.76
N SER A 165 6.97 4.48 -1.31
CA SER A 165 7.70 3.89 -2.43
C SER A 165 9.21 3.71 -2.17
N GLN A 166 9.60 3.59 -0.89
CA GLN A 166 10.97 3.44 -0.43
C GLN A 166 11.15 2.15 0.39
N TYR A 167 12.19 1.39 0.05
CA TYR A 167 12.38 0.03 0.56
C TYR A 167 13.80 -0.21 1.05
N LEU A 168 13.94 -0.69 2.28
CA LEU A 168 15.21 -1.19 2.81
C LEU A 168 15.49 -2.58 2.22
N VAL A 169 16.72 -2.80 1.76
CA VAL A 169 17.15 -4.11 1.24
C VAL A 169 17.52 -5.03 2.41
N LYS A 170 16.81 -6.15 2.54
CA LYS A 170 17.07 -7.18 3.56
C LYS A 170 17.98 -8.28 3.01
N LEU A 171 18.99 -8.65 3.80
CA LEU A 171 19.88 -9.79 3.58
C LEU A 171 19.92 -10.66 4.85
N GLY A 172 19.26 -11.81 4.80
CA GLY A 172 19.10 -12.67 5.97
C GLY A 172 18.40 -11.93 7.11
N THR A 173 19.06 -11.82 8.27
CA THR A 173 18.52 -11.15 9.47
C THR A 173 18.85 -9.64 9.55
N GLY A 174 19.60 -9.10 8.58
CA GLY A 174 20.03 -7.70 8.58
C GLY A 174 19.71 -6.97 7.27
N TYR A 175 20.24 -5.76 7.14
CA TYR A 175 20.12 -4.95 5.92
C TYR A 175 21.41 -4.97 5.12
N LEU A 176 21.29 -4.83 3.79
CA LEU A 176 22.44 -4.49 2.96
C LEU A 176 22.91 -3.08 3.34
N LEU A 177 24.20 -2.92 3.61
CA LEU A 177 24.79 -1.64 4.00
C LEU A 177 25.64 -1.06 2.87
N LYS A 178 25.65 0.27 2.79
CA LYS A 178 26.59 1.04 1.98
C LYS A 178 27.96 1.07 2.66
N GLN A 179 28.96 1.63 1.96
CA GLN A 179 30.32 1.76 2.49
C GLN A 179 30.39 2.64 3.75
N ASP A 180 29.47 3.58 3.90
CA ASP A 180 29.36 4.46 5.08
C ASP A 180 28.64 3.80 6.28
N GLY A 181 28.23 2.53 6.14
CA GLY A 181 27.53 1.79 7.18
C GLY A 181 26.02 2.05 7.26
N THR A 182 25.47 2.92 6.42
CA THR A 182 24.02 3.16 6.36
C THR A 182 23.32 2.09 5.52
N PRO A 183 22.06 1.74 5.81
CA PRO A 183 21.31 0.81 4.98
C PRO A 183 21.10 1.29 3.54
N VAL A 184 21.08 0.34 2.61
CA VAL A 184 20.65 0.58 1.24
C VAL A 184 19.13 0.75 1.21
N VAL A 185 18.69 1.84 0.60
CA VAL A 185 17.29 2.15 0.34
C VAL A 185 17.11 2.20 -1.17
N ILE A 186 16.13 1.45 -1.67
CA ILE A 186 15.62 1.53 -3.04
C ILE A 186 14.47 2.53 -3.04
N ASP A 187 14.57 3.56 -3.86
CA ASP A 187 13.55 4.61 -4.01
C ASP A 187 12.93 4.56 -5.41
N LEU A 188 11.69 4.10 -5.51
CA LEU A 188 10.97 3.98 -6.79
C LEU A 188 10.39 5.31 -7.27
N THR A 189 10.43 6.37 -6.47
CA THR A 189 9.98 7.70 -6.91
C THR A 189 10.99 8.35 -7.86
N GLN A 190 12.28 8.08 -7.68
CA GLN A 190 13.35 8.64 -8.51
C GLN A 190 13.28 8.15 -9.96
N GLN A 191 12.79 6.94 -10.18
CA GLN A 191 12.59 6.40 -11.53
C GLN A 191 11.42 7.07 -12.23
N ARG A 192 10.30 7.29 -11.54
CA ARG A 192 9.14 8.04 -12.08
C ARG A 192 9.50 9.46 -12.54
N GLN A 193 10.40 10.14 -11.86
CA GLN A 193 10.84 11.49 -12.25
C GLN A 193 11.67 11.53 -13.53
N ARG A 194 12.39 10.44 -13.87
CA ARG A 194 13.19 10.38 -15.11
C ARG A 194 12.30 10.21 -16.34
N PHE A 195 11.20 9.47 -16.23
CA PHE A 195 10.26 9.28 -17.34
C PHE A 195 9.35 10.49 -17.62
N SER A 196 9.19 11.41 -16.66
CA SER A 196 8.44 12.65 -16.87
C SER A 196 9.27 13.81 -17.42
N GLY A 197 10.60 13.66 -17.50
CA GLY A 197 11.54 14.69 -17.96
C GLY A 197 11.92 14.63 -19.45
N ASP A 198 11.76 13.48 -20.11
CA ASP A 198 12.23 13.25 -21.48
C ASP A 198 11.09 13.29 -22.52
N ILE A 199 10.32 14.38 -22.55
CA ILE A 199 9.52 14.72 -23.74
C ILE A 199 10.25 15.84 -24.49
N PRO A 200 10.96 15.55 -25.60
CA PRO A 200 11.39 16.59 -26.52
C PRO A 200 10.14 17.30 -27.08
N GLN A 201 10.16 18.63 -27.01
CA GLN A 201 9.15 19.53 -27.60
C GLN A 201 8.99 19.30 -29.11
#